data_AF-A0A9X2P8U2-F1
#
_entry.id   AF-A0A9X2P8U2-F1
#
_cell.length_a   1.000
_cell.length_b   1.000
_cell.length_c   1.000
_cell.angle_alpha   90.00
_cell.angle_beta   90.00
_cell.angle_gamma   90.00
#
_symmetry.space_group_name_H-M   'P 1'
#
loop_
_entity.id
_entity.type
_entity.pdbx_description
1 polymer ?
#
loop_
_entity_poly.entity_id
_entity_poly.type
_entity_poly.pdbx_seq_one_letter_code
_entity_poly.pdbx_strand_id
1 'polypeptide(L)'
;MGKYFFFLLAVVFSCNSKESKSPEFISGELTEYISDTIYFEKDEFTKNLPAKFAYLEENDSSFLYAWYDKRLLKYGYPSGKLISSTNFFVEGPDGIGSFISGSLITEDGLFFISDQKEIVHTDFEGKVISRFPLPAVPEERLAANFSAMNGNDMTYDPATKTLLLADVPFVLKEPNMNYRDWLWKLDTRSENFDSVGFNYPEKYRELYDDPELGVFAHSFIIDRDLFVVNFPANDSLLILDSDNGFWVDGRSSKPLTFEKGKTEPRGEWTVFNPSMKTSRYKFTQYDPYRKRLLRYVNIETKESDLETYTNESSFILLDSEFGKVAELFFNNQKIIPSGFFTPNGFYLKLAEQQSDDREGYVRIVFDF
;
A
#
# COMPACT_ATOMS: atom_id res chain seq x y z
N MET A 1 -27.16 -19.96 -70.57
CA MET A 1 -26.25 -18.79 -70.59
C MET A 1 -27.03 -17.64 -69.99
N GLY A 2 -26.86 -17.21 -68.75
CA GLY A 2 -25.69 -17.14 -67.89
C GLY A 2 -25.68 -15.71 -67.35
N LYS A 3 -25.66 -15.57 -66.03
CA LYS A 3 -24.89 -14.59 -65.23
C LYS A 3 -25.66 -14.11 -63.98
N TYR A 4 -25.22 -14.67 -62.86
CA TYR A 4 -24.94 -14.05 -61.54
C TYR A 4 -25.94 -12.99 -61.04
N PHE A 5 -26.76 -13.26 -60.02
CA PHE A 5 -26.36 -13.44 -58.61
C PHE A 5 -25.51 -12.27 -58.11
N PHE A 6 -26.15 -11.23 -57.57
CA PHE A 6 -25.61 -10.45 -56.46
C PHE A 6 -26.77 -9.87 -55.66
N PHE A 7 -27.20 -10.67 -54.69
CA PHE A 7 -28.10 -10.27 -53.62
C PHE A 7 -27.29 -9.34 -52.70
N LEU A 8 -27.43 -8.02 -52.86
CA LEU A 8 -26.81 -7.05 -51.96
C LEU A 8 -27.63 -7.05 -50.67
N LEU A 9 -27.30 -7.99 -49.79
CA LEU A 9 -27.78 -8.03 -48.42
C LEU A 9 -27.15 -6.83 -47.70
N ALA A 10 -27.84 -5.70 -47.70
CA ALA A 10 -27.55 -4.57 -46.85
C ALA A 10 -27.85 -5.00 -45.40
N VAL A 11 -26.91 -5.72 -44.80
CA VAL A 11 -26.83 -5.87 -43.35
C VAL A 11 -26.39 -4.51 -42.84
N VAL A 12 -27.38 -3.66 -42.57
CA VAL A 12 -27.20 -2.46 -41.78
C VAL A 12 -26.90 -2.96 -40.36
N PHE A 13 -25.63 -3.24 -40.09
CA PHE A 13 -25.11 -3.30 -38.75
C PHE A 13 -25.33 -1.91 -38.15
N SER A 14 -26.49 -1.73 -37.53
CA SER A 14 -26.71 -0.69 -36.54
C SER A 14 -25.78 -1.04 -35.37
N CYS A 15 -24.51 -0.62 -35.49
CA CYS A 15 -23.65 -0.39 -34.35
C CYS A 15 -24.35 0.66 -33.48
N ASN A 16 -25.24 0.18 -32.61
CA ASN A 16 -25.64 0.92 -31.44
C ASN A 16 -24.42 0.88 -30.52
N SER A 17 -23.39 1.66 -30.85
CA SER A 17 -22.37 2.02 -29.89
C SER A 17 -23.12 2.83 -28.84
N LYS A 18 -23.62 2.14 -27.81
CA LYS A 18 -23.69 2.74 -26.49
C LYS A 18 -22.26 3.22 -26.27
N GLU A 19 -22.02 4.50 -26.54
CA GLU A 19 -20.94 5.22 -25.90
C GLU A 19 -21.13 4.90 -24.43
N SER A 20 -20.29 3.99 -23.93
CA SER A 20 -20.02 3.86 -22.53
C SER A 20 -19.65 5.29 -22.12
N LYS A 21 -20.57 5.98 -21.43
CA LYS A 21 -20.23 7.25 -20.80
C LYS A 21 -19.08 6.88 -19.87
N SER A 22 -17.86 7.27 -20.24
CA SER A 22 -16.75 7.26 -19.32
C SER A 22 -17.23 7.97 -18.07
N PRO A 23 -17.14 7.35 -16.88
CA PRO A 23 -17.61 7.97 -15.66
C PRO A 23 -17.04 9.39 -15.56
N GLU A 24 -17.89 10.35 -15.23
CA GLU A 24 -17.48 11.74 -15.06
C GLU A 24 -16.45 11.81 -13.93
N PHE A 25 -15.32 12.49 -14.15
CA PHE A 25 -14.27 12.61 -13.14
C PHE A 25 -14.76 13.46 -11.96
N ILE A 26 -14.69 12.91 -10.75
CA ILE A 26 -15.18 13.55 -9.53
C ILE A 26 -14.02 14.20 -8.76
N SER A 27 -14.24 15.41 -8.27
CA SER A 27 -13.26 16.12 -7.45
C SER A 27 -13.96 16.82 -6.29
N GLY A 28 -13.47 16.64 -5.06
CA GLY A 28 -14.13 17.21 -3.87
C GLY A 28 -13.39 16.91 -2.58
N GLU A 29 -13.99 17.26 -1.45
CA GLU A 29 -13.43 17.01 -0.11
C GLU A 29 -13.77 15.59 0.36
N LEU A 30 -12.78 14.85 0.87
CA LEU A 30 -12.95 13.49 1.39
C LEU A 30 -14.03 13.40 2.47
N THR A 31 -14.18 14.46 3.28
CA THR A 31 -15.14 14.52 4.38
C THR A 31 -16.60 14.45 3.92
N GLU A 32 -16.89 14.81 2.66
CA GLU A 32 -18.23 14.71 2.09
C GLU A 32 -18.66 13.25 1.86
N TYR A 33 -17.71 12.32 1.87
CA TYR A 33 -17.91 10.88 1.63
C TYR A 33 -17.86 10.05 2.93
N ILE A 34 -17.78 10.70 4.10
CA ILE A 34 -17.84 10.02 5.40
C ILE A 34 -19.29 9.59 5.66
N SER A 35 -19.49 8.27 5.79
CA SER A 35 -20.79 7.68 6.06
C SER A 35 -21.06 7.51 7.56
N ASP A 36 -20.09 6.99 8.31
CA ASP A 36 -20.16 6.83 9.76
C ASP A 36 -18.76 6.77 10.40
N THR A 37 -18.73 6.61 11.73
CA THR A 37 -17.51 6.41 12.53
C THR A 37 -17.67 5.17 13.38
N ILE A 38 -16.67 4.28 13.37
CA ILE A 38 -16.53 3.17 14.31
C ILE A 38 -15.45 3.53 15.34
N TYR A 39 -15.67 3.13 16.59
CA TYR A 39 -14.72 3.34 17.67
C TYR A 39 -14.20 2.00 18.19
N PHE A 40 -12.89 1.84 18.25
CA PHE A 40 -12.25 0.64 18.78
C PHE A 40 -11.73 0.86 20.19
N GLU A 41 -11.96 -0.12 21.05
CA GLU A 41 -11.47 -0.11 22.43
C GLU A 41 -9.96 -0.32 22.51
N LYS A 42 -9.32 0.38 23.43
CA LYS A 42 -7.93 0.15 23.82
C LYS A 42 -7.89 -0.59 25.15
N ASP A 43 -6.82 -1.35 25.35
CA ASP A 43 -6.47 -1.85 26.67
C ASP A 43 -5.32 -1.05 27.28
N GLU A 44 -4.97 -1.38 28.52
CA GLU A 44 -3.96 -0.66 29.30
C GLU A 44 -2.54 -0.69 28.71
N PHE A 45 -2.24 -1.62 27.79
CA PHE A 45 -0.94 -1.67 27.11
C PHE A 45 -0.99 -1.16 25.67
N THR A 46 -2.12 -0.63 25.22
CA THR A 46 -2.28 -0.07 23.89
C THR A 46 -2.40 1.44 23.95
N LYS A 47 -1.28 2.14 23.71
CA LYS A 47 -1.26 3.61 23.75
C LYS A 47 -2.03 4.21 22.59
N ASN A 48 -1.75 3.73 21.38
CA ASN A 48 -2.43 4.15 20.15
C ASN A 48 -2.78 2.93 19.30
N LEU A 49 -3.95 2.90 18.67
CA LEU A 49 -4.26 1.83 17.73
C LEU A 49 -3.59 2.09 16.37
N PRO A 50 -3.20 1.03 15.64
CA PRO A 50 -2.63 1.17 14.31
C PRO A 50 -3.70 1.65 13.32
N ALA A 51 -3.28 2.36 12.28
CA ALA A 51 -4.18 2.82 11.23
C ALA A 51 -4.69 1.68 10.31
N LYS A 52 -4.00 0.54 10.28
CA LYS A 52 -4.33 -0.60 9.42
C LYS A 52 -4.82 -1.79 10.24
N PHE A 53 -5.88 -2.42 9.75
CA PHE A 53 -6.43 -3.66 10.27
C PHE A 53 -6.62 -4.64 9.09
N ALA A 54 -6.51 -5.94 9.37
CA ALA A 54 -6.95 -6.98 8.45
C ALA A 54 -8.38 -7.37 8.79
N TYR A 55 -9.28 -7.31 7.81
CA TYR A 55 -10.65 -7.81 7.93
C TYR A 55 -10.70 -9.27 7.53
N LEU A 56 -11.17 -10.12 8.44
CA LEU A 56 -11.33 -11.55 8.22
C LEU A 56 -12.75 -12.00 8.60
N GLU A 57 -13.32 -12.91 7.82
CA GLU A 57 -14.58 -13.58 8.13
C GLU A 57 -14.30 -14.96 8.73
N GLU A 58 -14.91 -15.26 9.86
CA GLU A 58 -14.80 -16.54 10.56
C GLU A 58 -16.20 -17.07 10.85
N ASN A 59 -16.61 -18.09 10.10
CA ASN A 59 -17.97 -18.62 10.12
C ASN A 59 -18.99 -17.51 9.82
N ASP A 60 -19.92 -17.22 10.75
CA ASP A 60 -20.95 -16.18 10.63
C ASP A 60 -20.56 -14.87 11.37
N SER A 61 -19.27 -14.68 11.68
CA SER A 61 -18.77 -13.49 12.37
C SER A 61 -17.64 -12.83 11.60
N SER A 62 -17.57 -11.51 11.68
CA SER A 62 -16.48 -10.74 11.08
C SER A 62 -15.60 -10.13 12.16
N PHE A 63 -14.30 -10.13 11.93
CA PHE A 63 -13.31 -9.62 12.87
C PHE A 63 -12.34 -8.66 12.17
N LEU A 64 -11.76 -7.77 12.96
CA LEU A 64 -10.65 -6.93 12.56
C LEU A 64 -9.43 -7.29 13.41
N TYR A 65 -8.31 -7.51 12.74
CA TYR A 65 -7.05 -7.88 13.37
C TYR A 65 -6.01 -6.76 13.19
N ALA A 66 -5.28 -6.46 14.24
CA ALA A 66 -4.25 -5.44 14.24
C ALA A 66 -2.97 -5.95 14.90
N TRP A 67 -1.85 -5.74 14.24
CA TRP A 67 -0.53 -5.94 14.83
C TRP A 67 -0.11 -4.68 15.57
N TYR A 68 0.22 -4.80 16.86
CA TYR A 68 0.69 -3.70 17.69
C TYR A 68 1.71 -4.20 18.71
N ASP A 69 2.95 -3.71 18.66
CA ASP A 69 4.00 -3.99 19.63
C ASP A 69 4.10 -5.47 20.09
N LYS A 70 4.34 -6.37 19.14
CA LYS A 70 4.44 -7.83 19.39
C LYS A 70 3.15 -8.48 19.89
N ARG A 71 2.02 -7.81 19.68
CA ARG A 71 0.70 -8.32 20.02
C ARG A 71 -0.20 -8.34 18.80
N LEU A 72 -1.02 -9.37 18.73
CA LEU A 72 -2.13 -9.44 17.82
C LEU A 72 -3.42 -9.09 18.56
N LEU A 73 -4.02 -7.97 18.19
CA LEU A 73 -5.30 -7.51 18.73
C LEU A 73 -6.43 -8.01 17.82
N LYS A 74 -7.45 -8.64 18.39
CA LYS A 74 -8.66 -9.08 17.68
C LYS A 74 -9.86 -8.27 18.14
N TYR A 75 -10.56 -7.66 17.20
CA TYR A 75 -11.75 -6.84 17.43
C TYR A 75 -12.98 -7.45 16.78
N GLY A 76 -14.12 -7.37 17.47
CA GLY A 76 -15.41 -7.67 16.87
C GLY A 76 -15.79 -6.58 15.87
N TYR A 77 -16.23 -6.97 14.67
CA TYR A 77 -16.71 -6.03 13.66
C TYR A 77 -18.24 -6.18 13.46
N PRO A 78 -19.01 -5.07 13.40
CA PRO A 78 -18.59 -3.66 13.49
C PRO A 78 -18.57 -3.09 14.92
N SER A 79 -18.68 -3.93 15.95
CA SER A 79 -18.88 -3.46 17.34
C SER A 79 -17.71 -2.66 17.91
N GLY A 80 -16.49 -2.88 17.41
CA GLY A 80 -15.28 -2.22 17.88
C GLY A 80 -14.77 -2.71 19.24
N LYS A 81 -15.40 -3.75 19.80
CA LYS A 81 -15.01 -4.34 21.08
C LYS A 81 -13.74 -5.16 20.92
N LEU A 82 -12.77 -4.97 21.82
CA LEU A 82 -11.58 -5.82 21.91
C LEU A 82 -12.00 -7.21 22.42
N ILE A 83 -11.76 -8.25 21.63
CA ILE A 83 -12.14 -9.64 21.91
C ILE A 83 -10.99 -10.38 22.58
N SER A 84 -9.79 -10.25 22.02
CA SER A 84 -8.60 -10.89 22.56
C SER A 84 -7.33 -10.13 22.19
N SER A 85 -6.27 -10.43 22.91
CA SER A 85 -4.91 -10.02 22.60
C SER A 85 -3.96 -11.19 22.80
N THR A 86 -3.19 -11.52 21.78
CA THR A 86 -2.19 -12.59 21.82
C THR A 86 -0.79 -12.00 21.76
N ASN A 87 0.09 -12.42 22.67
CA ASN A 87 1.49 -11.99 22.70
C ASN A 87 2.36 -12.90 21.84
N PHE A 88 3.36 -12.29 21.18
CA PHE A 88 4.36 -12.98 20.38
C PHE A 88 5.73 -12.82 21.02
N PHE A 89 6.50 -13.90 21.05
CA PHE A 89 7.82 -13.90 21.69
C PHE A 89 8.91 -13.48 20.71
N VAL A 90 9.94 -12.81 21.24
CA VAL A 90 11.12 -12.41 20.46
C VAL A 90 12.05 -13.59 20.21
N GLU A 91 12.24 -14.42 21.24
CA GLU A 91 13.21 -15.51 21.28
C GLU A 91 12.52 -16.85 21.55
N GLY A 92 13.27 -17.94 21.39
CA GLY A 92 12.81 -19.31 21.57
C GLY A 92 12.35 -19.96 20.25
N PRO A 93 11.82 -21.20 20.31
CA PRO A 93 11.39 -21.94 19.12
C PRO A 93 10.34 -21.17 18.29
N ASP A 94 9.44 -20.49 18.99
CA ASP A 94 8.36 -19.67 18.42
C ASP A 94 8.71 -18.17 18.35
N GLY A 95 10.00 -17.82 18.48
CA GLY A 95 10.45 -16.43 18.46
C GLY A 95 10.33 -15.79 17.07
N ILE A 96 9.66 -14.65 16.95
CA ILE A 96 9.52 -13.92 15.68
C ILE A 96 10.69 -12.96 15.38
N GLY A 97 11.69 -12.89 16.26
CA GLY A 97 12.82 -11.98 16.14
C GLY A 97 12.59 -10.62 16.78
N SER A 98 13.66 -9.83 16.83
CA SER A 98 13.70 -8.59 17.62
C SER A 98 13.28 -7.36 16.83
N PHE A 99 13.64 -7.34 15.55
CA PHE A 99 13.39 -6.25 14.62
C PHE A 99 12.42 -6.73 13.53
N ILE A 100 11.21 -6.19 13.55
CA ILE A 100 10.16 -6.50 12.57
C ILE A 100 10.04 -5.33 11.60
N SER A 101 10.40 -5.58 10.35
CA SER A 101 10.40 -4.58 9.27
C SER A 101 9.16 -4.65 8.36
N GLY A 102 8.28 -5.60 8.65
CA GLY A 102 6.99 -5.77 8.00
C GLY A 102 6.18 -6.88 8.65
N SER A 103 4.86 -6.75 8.62
CA SER A 103 3.92 -7.76 9.10
C SER A 103 2.70 -7.81 8.20
N LEU A 104 2.16 -9.00 7.97
CA LEU A 104 0.92 -9.23 7.23
C LEU A 104 0.07 -10.22 7.99
N ILE A 105 -1.21 -9.92 8.15
CA ILE A 105 -2.21 -10.80 8.77
C ILE A 105 -3.09 -11.35 7.64
N THR A 106 -3.26 -12.67 7.60
CA THR A 106 -4.01 -13.40 6.57
C THR A 106 -4.88 -14.47 7.24
N GLU A 107 -5.77 -15.11 6.48
CA GLU A 107 -6.54 -16.27 6.97
C GLU A 107 -5.64 -17.45 7.38
N ASP A 108 -4.44 -17.57 6.79
CA ASP A 108 -3.47 -18.62 7.10
C ASP A 108 -2.57 -18.29 8.30
N GLY A 109 -2.79 -17.14 8.96
CA GLY A 109 -1.95 -16.63 10.05
C GLY A 109 -1.14 -15.39 9.66
N LEU A 110 0.03 -15.22 10.29
CA LEU A 110 0.80 -13.97 10.20
C LEU A 110 2.17 -14.21 9.56
N PHE A 111 2.57 -13.30 8.68
CA PHE A 111 3.92 -13.26 8.11
C PHE A 111 4.68 -12.06 8.66
N PHE A 112 5.94 -12.26 9.04
CA PHE A 112 6.83 -11.22 9.56
C PHE A 112 8.14 -11.17 8.79
N ILE A 113 8.59 -9.98 8.38
CA ILE A 113 9.95 -9.78 7.89
C ILE A 113 10.86 -9.56 9.11
N SER A 114 11.56 -10.61 9.51
CA SER A 114 12.31 -10.70 10.76
C SER A 114 13.80 -10.44 10.58
N ASP A 115 14.33 -9.49 11.36
CA ASP A 115 15.74 -9.16 11.50
C ASP A 115 16.49 -8.93 10.16
N GLN A 116 15.77 -8.60 9.08
CA GLN A 116 16.28 -8.52 7.71
C GLN A 116 16.96 -9.83 7.24
N LYS A 117 16.53 -10.98 7.76
CA LYS A 117 17.13 -12.29 7.47
C LYS A 117 16.14 -13.31 6.92
N GLU A 118 14.90 -13.29 7.40
CA GLU A 118 13.92 -14.31 7.06
C GLU A 118 12.50 -13.78 7.12
N ILE A 119 11.60 -14.49 6.46
CA ILE A 119 10.17 -14.41 6.68
C ILE A 119 9.77 -15.47 7.69
N VAL A 120 9.13 -15.06 8.78
CA VAL A 120 8.56 -15.98 9.78
C VAL A 120 7.05 -16.04 9.58
N HIS A 121 6.51 -17.24 9.38
CA HIS A 121 5.08 -17.49 9.31
C HIS A 121 4.61 -18.16 10.59
N THR A 122 3.56 -17.62 11.20
CA THR A 122 2.98 -18.11 12.45
C THR A 122 1.48 -18.33 12.33
N ASP A 123 0.91 -19.10 13.25
CA ASP A 123 -0.53 -19.05 13.50
C ASP A 123 -0.94 -17.81 14.30
N PHE A 124 -2.23 -17.71 14.63
CA PHE A 124 -2.82 -16.62 15.42
C PHE A 124 -2.46 -16.68 16.91
N GLU A 125 -1.95 -17.82 17.40
CA GLU A 125 -1.51 -18.01 18.79
C GLU A 125 -0.01 -17.71 18.98
N GLY A 126 0.68 -17.34 17.89
CA GLY A 126 2.10 -16.99 17.88
C GLY A 126 3.03 -18.19 17.76
N LYS A 127 2.52 -19.38 17.42
CA LYS A 127 3.36 -20.54 17.14
C LYS A 127 3.96 -20.43 15.75
N VAL A 128 5.26 -20.66 15.63
CA VAL A 128 5.95 -20.61 14.33
C VAL A 128 5.62 -21.87 13.53
N ILE A 129 5.11 -21.66 12.31
CA ILE A 129 4.78 -22.70 11.35
C ILE A 129 5.98 -22.96 10.43
N SER A 130 6.57 -21.89 9.89
CA SER A 130 7.67 -21.97 8.94
C SER A 130 8.55 -20.71 8.96
N ARG A 131 9.76 -20.86 8.42
CA ARG A 131 10.74 -19.78 8.26
C ARG A 131 11.35 -19.86 6.87
N PHE A 132 11.45 -18.74 6.19
CA PHE A 132 11.96 -18.66 4.83
C PHE A 132 13.12 -17.65 4.79
N PRO A 133 14.37 -18.10 4.58
CA PRO A 133 15.50 -17.18 4.44
C PRO A 133 15.25 -16.18 3.31
N LEU A 134 15.52 -14.90 3.56
CA LEU A 134 15.44 -13.87 2.53
C LEU A 134 16.56 -14.11 1.50
N PRO A 135 16.31 -13.82 0.22
CA PRO A 135 17.32 -14.01 -0.82
C PRO A 135 18.47 -13.01 -0.63
N ALA A 136 19.67 -13.44 -0.99
CA ALA A 136 20.84 -12.55 -1.01
C ALA A 136 20.73 -11.57 -2.20
N VAL A 137 21.19 -10.33 -2.00
CA VAL A 137 21.28 -9.33 -3.07
C VAL A 137 22.74 -9.13 -3.51
N PRO A 138 23.00 -8.73 -4.76
CA PRO A 138 24.35 -8.45 -5.23
C PRO A 138 25.07 -7.38 -4.38
N GLU A 139 26.40 -7.44 -4.26
CA GLU A 139 27.18 -6.45 -3.48
C GLU A 139 26.96 -5.00 -3.94
N GLU A 140 26.72 -4.80 -5.25
CA GLU A 140 26.40 -3.50 -5.84
C GLU A 140 25.14 -2.84 -5.26
N ARG A 141 24.22 -3.65 -4.68
CA ARG A 141 23.04 -3.14 -3.97
C ARG A 141 23.38 -2.52 -2.61
N LEU A 142 24.61 -2.68 -2.13
CA LEU A 142 25.12 -2.29 -0.82
C LEU A 142 24.46 -3.02 0.35
N ALA A 143 23.12 -3.07 0.37
CA ALA A 143 22.32 -3.84 1.31
C ALA A 143 20.94 -4.16 0.73
N ALA A 144 20.42 -5.33 1.08
CA ALA A 144 18.99 -5.63 0.96
C ALA A 144 18.23 -4.86 2.02
N ASN A 145 17.00 -4.47 1.71
CA ASN A 145 16.10 -3.82 2.65
C ASN A 145 14.67 -4.23 2.32
N PHE A 146 14.35 -5.46 2.71
CA PHE A 146 13.00 -6.00 2.63
C PHE A 146 12.12 -5.28 3.64
N SER A 147 11.10 -4.57 3.20
CA SER A 147 10.30 -3.75 4.11
C SER A 147 8.85 -3.68 3.68
N ALA A 148 7.94 -3.80 4.65
CA ALA A 148 6.52 -3.52 4.46
C ALA A 148 6.12 -2.11 4.93
N MET A 149 7.09 -1.20 5.02
CA MET A 149 6.88 0.17 5.46
C MET A 149 6.75 1.13 4.27
N ASN A 150 6.30 2.35 4.53
CA ASN A 150 6.24 3.44 3.54
C ASN A 150 5.46 3.09 2.26
N GLY A 151 4.41 2.28 2.38
CA GLY A 151 3.58 1.91 1.24
C GLY A 151 4.08 0.71 0.44
N ASN A 152 4.86 -0.17 1.04
CA ASN A 152 5.33 -1.41 0.43
C ASN A 152 4.70 -2.65 1.09
N ASP A 153 3.40 -2.59 1.38
CA ASP A 153 2.72 -3.65 2.15
C ASP A 153 2.93 -5.04 1.51
N MET A 154 3.22 -6.05 2.33
CA MET A 154 3.20 -7.43 1.86
C MET A 154 1.78 -7.82 1.44
N THR A 155 1.67 -8.69 0.44
CA THR A 155 0.39 -9.29 0.02
C THR A 155 0.55 -10.81 -0.02
N TYR A 156 -0.50 -11.56 0.27
CA TYR A 156 -0.48 -13.02 0.22
C TYR A 156 -1.65 -13.53 -0.60
N ASP A 157 -1.35 -14.40 -1.56
CA ASP A 157 -2.36 -15.13 -2.32
C ASP A 157 -2.58 -16.52 -1.70
N PRO A 158 -3.72 -16.75 -1.03
CA PRO A 158 -4.01 -18.04 -0.41
C PRO A 158 -4.32 -19.14 -1.45
N ALA A 159 -4.73 -18.80 -2.67
CA ALA A 159 -5.04 -19.77 -3.71
C ALA A 159 -3.77 -20.36 -4.30
N THR A 160 -2.74 -19.53 -4.52
CA THR A 160 -1.44 -19.98 -5.04
C THR A 160 -0.43 -20.28 -3.93
N LYS A 161 -0.71 -19.88 -2.68
CA LYS A 161 0.22 -19.93 -1.54
C LYS A 161 1.49 -19.12 -1.82
N THR A 162 1.30 -17.90 -2.33
CA THR A 162 2.40 -17.01 -2.72
C THR A 162 2.39 -15.75 -1.86
N LEU A 163 3.51 -15.47 -1.19
CA LEU A 163 3.75 -14.21 -0.49
C LEU A 163 4.49 -13.24 -1.42
N LEU A 164 4.03 -11.99 -1.45
CA LEU A 164 4.60 -10.92 -2.25
C LEU A 164 5.14 -9.83 -1.33
N LEU A 165 6.34 -9.35 -1.65
CA LEU A 165 7.07 -8.36 -0.88
C LEU A 165 8.06 -7.59 -1.76
N ALA A 166 8.60 -6.49 -1.24
CA ALA A 166 9.60 -5.69 -1.93
C ALA A 166 10.91 -5.60 -1.15
N ASP A 167 12.01 -5.59 -1.90
CA ASP A 167 13.30 -5.06 -1.50
C ASP A 167 13.33 -3.59 -1.95
N VAL A 168 13.41 -2.65 -1.01
CA VAL A 168 13.28 -1.21 -1.31
C VAL A 168 14.62 -0.55 -1.01
N PRO A 169 15.21 0.27 -1.89
CA PRO A 169 16.47 0.92 -1.55
C PRO A 169 16.25 1.83 -0.34
N PHE A 170 17.19 1.84 0.60
CA PHE A 170 17.10 2.77 1.75
C PHE A 170 17.19 4.23 1.27
N VAL A 171 18.04 4.45 0.27
CA VAL A 171 18.19 5.68 -0.50
C VAL A 171 18.63 5.26 -1.90
N LEU A 172 18.12 5.92 -2.94
CA LEU A 172 18.52 5.63 -4.31
C LEU A 172 19.98 6.06 -4.55
N LYS A 173 20.83 5.12 -4.94
CA LYS A 173 22.22 5.35 -5.36
C LYS A 173 22.38 5.05 -6.84
N GLU A 174 23.44 5.58 -7.45
CA GLU A 174 23.75 5.32 -8.86
C GLU A 174 23.80 3.83 -9.25
N PRO A 175 24.43 2.91 -8.48
CA PRO A 175 24.41 1.48 -8.80
C PRO A 175 23.00 0.87 -8.83
N ASN A 176 22.06 1.45 -8.08
CA ASN A 176 20.69 0.94 -8.01
C ASN A 176 19.89 1.18 -9.30
N MET A 177 20.28 2.14 -10.15
CA MET A 177 19.50 2.44 -11.37
C MET A 177 19.38 1.27 -12.33
N ASN A 178 20.38 0.37 -12.35
CA ASN A 178 20.41 -0.80 -13.23
C ASN A 178 19.93 -2.07 -12.52
N TYR A 179 19.70 -2.03 -11.22
CA TYR A 179 19.15 -3.17 -10.49
C TYR A 179 17.68 -3.34 -10.84
N ARG A 180 17.26 -4.60 -10.98
CA ARG A 180 15.89 -4.94 -11.40
C ARG A 180 15.10 -5.68 -10.36
N ASP A 181 15.70 -6.55 -9.54
CA ASP A 181 14.99 -7.49 -8.67
C ASP A 181 14.41 -6.82 -7.40
N TRP A 182 13.54 -5.84 -7.59
CA TRP A 182 12.94 -5.02 -6.54
C TRP A 182 11.73 -5.68 -5.88
N LEU A 183 10.97 -6.47 -6.63
CA LEU A 183 9.75 -7.13 -6.16
C LEU A 183 9.98 -8.63 -6.15
N TRP A 184 9.40 -9.32 -5.18
CA TRP A 184 9.66 -10.73 -4.94
C TRP A 184 8.35 -11.48 -4.72
N LYS A 185 8.30 -12.71 -5.24
CA LYS A 185 7.25 -13.71 -5.01
C LYS A 185 7.88 -14.92 -4.33
N LEU A 186 7.38 -15.29 -3.16
CA LEU A 186 7.75 -16.51 -2.43
C LEU A 186 6.62 -17.52 -2.54
N ASP A 187 6.82 -18.65 -3.22
CA ASP A 187 5.91 -19.80 -3.10
C ASP A 187 6.21 -20.51 -1.77
N THR A 188 5.27 -20.45 -0.81
CA THR A 188 5.48 -20.97 0.54
C THR A 188 5.45 -22.50 0.62
N ARG A 189 5.10 -23.20 -0.47
CA ARG A 189 5.12 -24.66 -0.56
C ARG A 189 6.45 -25.17 -1.10
N SER A 190 7.00 -24.50 -2.11
CA SER A 190 8.28 -24.87 -2.70
C SER A 190 9.48 -24.13 -2.12
N GLU A 191 9.23 -23.11 -1.30
CA GLU A 191 10.24 -22.23 -0.67
C GLU A 191 11.07 -21.44 -1.70
N ASN A 192 10.56 -21.31 -2.92
CA ASN A 192 11.28 -20.64 -4.00
C ASN A 192 10.92 -19.16 -4.06
N PHE A 193 11.95 -18.34 -4.27
CA PHE A 193 11.82 -16.91 -4.54
C PHE A 193 12.01 -16.64 -6.03
N ASP A 194 11.04 -15.96 -6.63
CA ASP A 194 11.13 -15.38 -7.96
C ASP A 194 11.11 -13.85 -7.86
N SER A 195 11.93 -13.17 -8.66
CA SER A 195 11.92 -11.72 -8.73
C SER A 195 11.04 -11.21 -9.87
N VAL A 196 10.45 -10.04 -9.66
CA VAL A 196 9.75 -9.27 -10.68
C VAL A 196 10.42 -7.91 -10.75
N GLY A 197 10.97 -7.59 -11.92
CA GLY A 197 11.93 -6.52 -12.00
C GLY A 197 11.67 -5.39 -12.99
N PHE A 198 11.88 -4.17 -12.51
CA PHE A 198 11.74 -2.93 -13.29
C PHE A 198 12.98 -2.06 -13.17
N ASN A 199 13.14 -1.13 -14.12
CA ASN A 199 14.15 -0.08 -14.04
C ASN A 199 13.51 1.21 -13.52
N TYR A 200 14.28 1.98 -12.75
CA TYR A 200 13.90 3.34 -12.40
C TYR A 200 13.79 4.22 -13.65
N PRO A 201 12.85 5.18 -13.71
CA PRO A 201 12.80 6.16 -14.78
C PRO A 201 14.09 6.98 -14.83
N GLU A 202 14.65 7.26 -16.01
CA GLU A 202 15.93 7.98 -16.17
C GLU A 202 15.99 9.32 -15.42
N LYS A 203 14.87 10.04 -15.27
CA LYS A 203 14.81 11.29 -14.50
C LYS A 203 15.18 11.13 -13.01
N TYR A 204 15.11 9.92 -12.46
CA TYR A 204 15.45 9.64 -11.06
C TYR A 204 16.95 9.74 -10.77
N ARG A 205 17.81 9.85 -11.79
CA ARG A 205 19.24 10.16 -11.59
C ARG A 205 19.46 11.48 -10.85
N GLU A 206 18.56 12.44 -11.03
CA GLU A 206 18.64 13.73 -10.33
C GLU A 206 18.32 13.59 -8.82
N LEU A 207 17.65 12.51 -8.43
CA LEU A 207 17.15 12.22 -7.08
C LEU A 207 18.04 11.25 -6.30
N TYR A 208 19.26 10.96 -6.78
CA TYR A 208 20.23 10.20 -5.98
C TYR A 208 20.45 10.85 -4.62
N ASP A 209 20.63 10.03 -3.59
CA ASP A 209 20.85 10.49 -2.22
C ASP A 209 19.66 11.22 -1.59
N ASP A 210 18.51 11.29 -2.26
CA ASP A 210 17.29 11.87 -1.70
C ASP A 210 16.63 10.88 -0.71
N PRO A 211 16.30 11.31 0.52
CA PRO A 211 15.74 10.43 1.54
C PRO A 211 14.29 9.99 1.27
N GLU A 212 13.58 10.61 0.33
CA GLU A 212 12.14 10.39 0.16
C GLU A 212 11.69 10.20 -1.29
N LEU A 213 12.26 10.97 -2.22
CA LEU A 213 11.85 10.96 -3.62
C LEU A 213 12.50 9.83 -4.42
N GLY A 214 13.62 9.30 -3.93
CA GLY A 214 14.36 8.21 -4.58
C GLY A 214 13.81 6.80 -4.29
N VAL A 215 12.96 6.63 -3.28
CA VAL A 215 12.40 5.31 -2.90
C VAL A 215 11.06 5.07 -3.59
N PHE A 216 10.74 3.83 -3.94
CA PHE A 216 9.42 3.49 -4.48
C PHE A 216 8.48 2.93 -3.40
N ALA A 217 7.18 2.97 -3.70
CA ALA A 217 6.14 2.24 -2.99
C ALA A 217 5.51 1.23 -3.95
N HIS A 218 4.90 0.17 -3.43
CA HIS A 218 4.21 -0.82 -4.24
C HIS A 218 2.94 -1.34 -3.59
N SER A 219 2.01 -1.76 -4.43
CA SER A 219 0.89 -2.60 -4.02
C SER A 219 0.69 -3.71 -5.03
N PHE A 220 -0.09 -4.72 -4.68
CA PHE A 220 -0.40 -5.84 -5.55
C PHE A 220 -1.91 -6.03 -5.73
N ILE A 221 -2.31 -6.29 -6.96
CA ILE A 221 -3.70 -6.56 -7.37
C ILE A 221 -3.80 -8.06 -7.59
N ILE A 222 -4.15 -8.77 -6.52
CA ILE A 222 -4.13 -10.24 -6.45
C ILE A 222 -4.96 -10.91 -7.54
N ASP A 223 -6.16 -10.42 -7.83
CA ASP A 223 -7.09 -11.02 -8.77
C ASP A 223 -6.70 -10.82 -10.24
N ARG A 224 -5.65 -10.04 -10.50
CA ARG A 224 -5.10 -9.82 -11.84
C ARG A 224 -3.63 -10.21 -11.95
N ASP A 225 -3.01 -10.64 -10.85
CA ASP A 225 -1.57 -10.89 -10.75
C ASP A 225 -0.72 -9.69 -11.23
N LEU A 226 -1.08 -8.47 -10.77
CA LEU A 226 -0.41 -7.23 -11.19
C LEU A 226 0.26 -6.52 -10.01
N PHE A 227 1.53 -6.17 -10.17
CA PHE A 227 2.18 -5.18 -9.32
C PHE A 227 1.87 -3.77 -9.81
N VAL A 228 1.72 -2.86 -8.85
CA VAL A 228 1.60 -1.42 -9.07
C VAL A 228 2.79 -0.77 -8.39
N VAL A 229 3.67 -0.16 -9.17
CA VAL A 229 4.83 0.57 -8.67
C VAL A 229 4.54 2.07 -8.69
N ASN A 230 4.65 2.68 -7.51
CA ASN A 230 4.44 4.09 -7.28
C ASN A 230 5.77 4.79 -7.01
N PHE A 231 6.17 5.64 -7.95
CA PHE A 231 7.35 6.50 -7.85
C PHE A 231 6.94 7.88 -7.29
N PRO A 232 7.59 8.40 -6.22
CA PRO A 232 7.15 9.62 -5.54
C PRO A 232 7.13 10.90 -6.37
N ALA A 233 8.05 11.02 -7.32
CA ALA A 233 8.23 12.12 -8.25
C ALA A 233 7.81 11.75 -9.69
N ASN A 234 6.84 10.84 -9.82
CA ASN A 234 6.29 10.46 -11.11
C ASN A 234 4.76 10.49 -11.14
N ASP A 235 4.20 11.25 -12.07
CA ASP A 235 2.75 11.34 -12.26
C ASP A 235 2.14 10.01 -12.71
N SER A 236 2.91 9.14 -13.34
CA SER A 236 2.45 7.83 -13.79
C SER A 236 2.78 6.71 -12.79
N LEU A 237 1.90 5.72 -12.74
CA LEU A 237 2.13 4.43 -12.10
C LEU A 237 2.69 3.46 -13.14
N LEU A 238 3.61 2.59 -12.73
CA LEU A 238 4.06 1.47 -13.55
C LEU A 238 3.29 0.22 -13.13
N ILE A 239 2.59 -0.42 -14.06
CA ILE A 239 1.87 -1.67 -13.86
C ILE A 239 2.70 -2.81 -14.44
N LEU A 240 2.88 -3.90 -13.70
CA LEU A 240 3.70 -5.06 -14.10
C LEU A 240 2.92 -6.37 -13.92
N ASP A 241 2.97 -7.27 -14.89
CA ASP A 241 2.46 -8.66 -14.77
C ASP A 241 3.56 -9.69 -14.46
N SER A 242 4.82 -9.30 -14.69
CA SER A 242 6.06 -10.06 -14.58
C SER A 242 7.18 -9.13 -15.08
N ASP A 243 7.80 -9.44 -16.22
CA ASP A 243 8.80 -8.60 -16.89
C ASP A 243 8.19 -7.56 -17.83
N ASN A 244 6.92 -7.69 -18.18
CA ASN A 244 6.22 -6.73 -19.02
C ASN A 244 5.54 -5.67 -18.16
N GLY A 245 5.55 -4.43 -18.65
CA GLY A 245 4.91 -3.34 -17.96
C GLY A 245 4.38 -2.26 -18.88
N PHE A 246 3.42 -1.52 -18.35
CA PHE A 246 2.86 -0.34 -19.00
C PHE A 246 2.65 0.77 -17.97
N TRP A 247 2.63 2.00 -18.47
CA TRP A 247 2.46 3.18 -17.64
C TRP A 247 1.01 3.67 -17.70
N VAL A 248 0.46 3.98 -16.54
CA VAL A 248 -0.88 4.54 -16.37
C VAL A 248 -0.76 5.96 -15.82
N ASP A 249 -1.57 6.87 -16.33
CA ASP A 249 -1.69 8.21 -15.74
C ASP A 249 -2.36 8.15 -14.36
N GLY A 250 -1.61 8.50 -13.32
CA GLY A 250 -2.12 8.58 -11.94
C GLY A 250 -1.95 9.97 -11.36
N ARG A 251 -1.96 11.00 -12.22
CA ARG A 251 -1.58 12.37 -11.82
C ARG A 251 -2.62 13.05 -10.94
N SER A 252 -2.15 13.82 -9.97
CA SER A 252 -3.00 14.79 -9.27
C SER A 252 -3.51 15.86 -10.24
N SER A 253 -4.73 16.33 -10.01
CA SER A 253 -5.28 17.52 -10.67
C SER A 253 -4.65 18.82 -10.15
N LYS A 254 -3.96 18.78 -9.00
CA LYS A 254 -3.16 19.89 -8.49
C LYS A 254 -1.73 19.82 -9.04
N PRO A 255 -1.11 20.97 -9.35
CA PRO A 255 0.29 21.00 -9.71
C PRO A 255 1.15 20.54 -8.53
N LEU A 256 2.15 19.70 -8.80
CA LEU A 256 3.08 19.16 -7.81
C LEU A 256 4.47 19.74 -8.02
N THR A 257 5.19 19.95 -6.92
CA THR A 257 6.59 20.41 -6.93
C THR A 257 7.47 19.33 -6.32
N PHE A 258 8.47 18.86 -7.06
CA PHE A 258 9.40 17.84 -6.57
C PHE A 258 10.74 18.50 -6.26
N GLU A 259 10.95 18.84 -4.99
CA GLU A 259 12.20 19.44 -4.53
C GLU A 259 13.05 18.41 -3.80
N LYS A 260 14.27 18.22 -4.29
CA LYS A 260 15.23 17.31 -3.68
C LYS A 260 15.58 17.77 -2.25
N GLY A 261 15.54 16.85 -1.30
CA GLY A 261 16.11 17.00 0.03
C GLY A 261 17.64 16.95 0.03
N LYS A 262 18.21 16.85 1.23
CA LYS A 262 19.66 16.75 1.45
C LYS A 262 19.97 15.61 2.39
N THR A 263 21.05 14.90 2.09
CA THR A 263 21.64 13.90 2.97
C THR A 263 23.04 14.36 3.32
N GLU A 264 23.31 14.61 4.60
CA GLU A 264 24.55 15.21 5.08
C GLU A 264 25.22 14.31 6.13
N PRO A 265 26.50 13.95 5.98
CA PRO A 265 27.24 13.28 7.04
C PRO A 265 27.51 14.26 8.19
N ARG A 266 27.25 13.82 9.42
CA ARG A 266 27.57 14.52 10.68
C ARG A 266 28.32 13.58 11.62
N GLY A 267 29.64 13.53 11.45
CA GLY A 267 30.50 12.60 12.19
C GLY A 267 30.19 11.16 11.79
N GLU A 268 29.78 10.34 12.76
CA GLU A 268 29.41 8.94 12.55
C GLU A 268 27.95 8.76 12.06
N TRP A 269 27.17 9.84 12.03
CA TRP A 269 25.75 9.80 11.65
C TRP A 269 25.53 10.37 10.25
N THR A 270 24.53 9.84 9.55
CA THR A 270 23.99 10.48 8.35
C THR A 270 22.68 11.15 8.71
N VAL A 271 22.54 12.43 8.40
CA VAL A 271 21.31 13.20 8.63
C VAL A 271 20.54 13.33 7.33
N PHE A 272 19.29 12.89 7.36
CA PHE A 272 18.34 13.01 6.26
C PHE A 272 17.46 14.24 6.47
N ASN A 273 17.57 15.22 5.59
CA ASN A 273 16.81 16.47 5.61
C ASN A 273 15.90 16.53 4.37
N PRO A 274 14.67 16.01 4.44
CA PRO A 274 13.72 16.12 3.33
C PRO A 274 13.35 17.59 3.06
N SER A 275 12.98 17.92 1.82
CA SER A 275 12.47 19.26 1.52
C SER A 275 11.02 19.39 1.99
N MET A 276 10.73 20.36 2.85
CA MET A 276 9.36 20.63 3.31
C MET A 276 8.46 21.20 2.21
N LYS A 277 9.03 21.65 1.09
CA LYS A 277 8.27 22.13 -0.07
C LYS A 277 7.91 21.03 -1.07
N THR A 278 8.46 19.82 -0.89
CA THR A 278 8.23 18.75 -1.86
C THR A 278 6.85 18.13 -1.72
N SER A 279 6.13 18.10 -2.83
CA SER A 279 5.05 17.16 -3.10
C SER A 279 5.62 15.76 -3.30
N ARG A 280 4.77 14.74 -3.18
CA ARG A 280 5.11 13.33 -3.43
C ARG A 280 3.89 12.43 -3.50
N TYR A 281 3.92 11.50 -4.45
CA TYR A 281 3.05 10.33 -4.41
C TYR A 281 3.59 9.32 -3.40
N LYS A 282 2.85 9.06 -2.33
CA LYS A 282 3.38 8.28 -1.20
C LYS A 282 3.20 6.78 -1.38
N PHE A 283 1.98 6.32 -1.64
CA PHE A 283 1.69 4.90 -1.78
C PHE A 283 0.41 4.64 -2.56
N THR A 284 0.21 3.37 -2.90
CA THR A 284 -1.03 2.85 -3.45
C THR A 284 -1.64 1.81 -2.52
N GLN A 285 -2.97 1.66 -2.54
CA GLN A 285 -3.68 0.63 -1.81
C GLN A 285 -4.84 0.12 -2.68
N TYR A 286 -4.96 -1.20 -2.79
CA TYR A 286 -6.02 -1.83 -3.58
C TYR A 286 -7.21 -2.17 -2.68
N ASP A 287 -8.43 -1.80 -3.12
CA ASP A 287 -9.69 -2.24 -2.53
C ASP A 287 -10.12 -3.56 -3.21
N PRO A 288 -9.99 -4.71 -2.54
CA PRO A 288 -10.34 -6.00 -3.13
C PRO A 288 -11.85 -6.20 -3.31
N TYR A 289 -12.69 -5.44 -2.60
CA TYR A 289 -14.15 -5.56 -2.63
C TYR A 289 -14.76 -4.73 -3.77
N ARG A 290 -14.23 -3.52 -4.00
CA ARG A 290 -14.71 -2.60 -5.04
C ARG A 290 -13.87 -2.62 -6.31
N LYS A 291 -12.74 -3.34 -6.30
CA LYS A 291 -11.82 -3.45 -7.45
C LYS A 291 -11.27 -2.09 -7.89
N ARG A 292 -10.88 -1.27 -6.91
CA ARG A 292 -10.38 0.10 -7.12
C ARG A 292 -8.99 0.23 -6.54
N LEU A 293 -8.17 1.04 -7.19
CA LEU A 293 -6.84 1.39 -6.69
C LEU A 293 -6.86 2.83 -6.18
N LEU A 294 -6.45 3.02 -4.93
CA LEU A 294 -6.27 4.33 -4.32
C LEU A 294 -4.78 4.69 -4.39
N ARG A 295 -4.48 5.92 -4.80
CA ARG A 295 -3.14 6.49 -4.76
C ARG A 295 -3.14 7.69 -3.84
N TYR A 296 -2.34 7.64 -2.78
CA TYR A 296 -2.19 8.73 -1.83
C TYR A 296 -1.13 9.72 -2.31
N VAL A 297 -1.48 11.01 -2.32
CA VAL A 297 -0.61 12.12 -2.68
C VAL A 297 -0.49 13.07 -1.50
N ASN A 298 0.73 13.44 -1.16
CA ASN A 298 1.01 14.61 -0.36
C ASN A 298 1.33 15.76 -1.33
N ILE A 299 0.46 16.76 -1.37
CA ILE A 299 0.51 17.87 -2.33
C ILE A 299 1.44 18.95 -1.81
N GLU A 300 1.27 19.37 -0.56
CA GLU A 300 2.07 20.42 0.07
C GLU A 300 2.17 20.15 1.56
N THR A 301 3.32 20.48 2.16
CA THR A 301 3.49 20.53 3.61
C THR A 301 3.61 21.99 4.04
N LYS A 302 2.69 22.43 4.90
CA LYS A 302 2.68 23.76 5.50
C LYS A 302 3.10 23.65 6.95
N GLU A 303 4.11 24.42 7.33
CA GLU A 303 4.51 24.62 8.72
C GLU A 303 3.72 25.79 9.31
N SER A 304 3.13 25.59 10.48
CA SER A 304 2.48 26.67 11.24
C SER A 304 3.47 27.38 12.15
N ASP A 305 3.09 28.55 12.66
CA ASP A 305 3.87 29.32 13.64
C ASP A 305 4.13 28.56 14.96
N LEU A 306 3.42 27.47 15.21
CA LEU A 306 3.57 26.59 16.38
C LEU A 306 4.39 25.33 16.08
N GLU A 307 5.16 25.31 14.99
CA GLU A 307 5.95 24.15 14.50
C GLU A 307 5.10 22.90 14.26
N THR A 308 3.80 23.07 13.97
CA THR A 308 2.93 21.96 13.56
C THR A 308 2.85 21.88 12.05
N TYR A 309 2.97 20.67 11.51
CA TYR A 309 2.97 20.43 10.07
C TYR A 309 1.61 19.94 9.59
N THR A 310 1.05 20.67 8.62
CA THR A 310 -0.19 20.29 7.92
C THR A 310 0.14 19.85 6.51
N ASN A 311 -0.33 18.68 6.14
CA ASN A 311 -0.17 18.14 4.80
C ASN A 311 -1.49 18.28 4.04
N GLU A 312 -1.52 19.15 3.03
CA GLU A 312 -2.56 19.08 2.01
C GLU A 312 -2.35 17.82 1.19
N SER A 313 -3.42 17.05 1.03
CA SER A 313 -3.34 15.67 0.61
C SER A 313 -4.51 15.31 -0.28
N SER A 314 -4.35 14.28 -1.12
CA SER A 314 -5.46 13.68 -1.84
C SER A 314 -5.35 12.17 -1.96
N PHE A 315 -6.50 11.53 -2.14
CA PHE A 315 -6.58 10.19 -2.71
C PHE A 315 -7.07 10.30 -4.15
N ILE A 316 -6.27 9.78 -5.08
CA ILE A 316 -6.68 9.59 -6.47
C ILE A 316 -7.22 8.17 -6.58
N LEU A 317 -8.46 8.03 -7.06
CA LEU A 317 -9.11 6.76 -7.27
C LEU A 317 -9.02 6.37 -8.75
N LEU A 318 -8.55 5.15 -8.98
CA LEU A 318 -8.51 4.51 -10.29
C LEU A 318 -9.47 3.30 -10.29
N ASP A 319 -10.21 3.12 -11.39
CA ASP A 319 -11.08 1.96 -11.59
C ASP A 319 -10.29 0.67 -11.93
N SER A 320 -11.00 -0.41 -12.23
CA SER A 320 -10.41 -1.70 -12.60
C SER A 320 -9.60 -1.65 -13.89
N GLU A 321 -9.84 -0.70 -14.79
CA GLU A 321 -9.08 -0.51 -16.03
C GLU A 321 -8.01 0.59 -15.88
N PHE A 322 -7.76 1.02 -14.64
CA PHE A 322 -6.85 2.09 -14.28
C PHE A 322 -7.24 3.47 -14.85
N GLY A 323 -8.53 3.65 -15.19
CA GLY A 323 -9.11 4.95 -15.48
C GLY A 323 -9.25 5.78 -14.21
N LYS A 324 -8.79 7.03 -14.22
CA LYS A 324 -8.95 7.94 -13.08
C LYS A 324 -10.41 8.37 -12.94
N VAL A 325 -11.07 7.98 -11.85
CA VAL A 325 -12.49 8.26 -11.59
C VAL A 325 -12.73 9.38 -10.60
N ALA A 326 -11.83 9.56 -9.63
CA ALA A 326 -11.97 10.65 -8.66
C ALA A 326 -10.62 11.12 -8.08
N GLU A 327 -10.63 12.32 -7.52
CA GLU A 327 -9.60 12.81 -6.60
C GLU A 327 -10.24 13.53 -5.41
N LEU A 328 -10.02 13.00 -4.21
CA LEU A 328 -10.62 13.49 -2.96
C LEU A 328 -9.56 14.12 -2.07
N PHE A 329 -9.75 15.38 -1.71
CA PHE A 329 -8.80 16.18 -0.95
C PHE A 329 -9.08 16.12 0.56
N PHE A 330 -8.02 16.21 1.36
CA PHE A 330 -8.09 16.26 2.82
C PHE A 330 -6.78 16.79 3.42
N ASN A 331 -6.72 16.91 4.74
CA ASN A 331 -5.48 17.16 5.46
C ASN A 331 -5.25 16.15 6.59
N ASN A 332 -3.97 15.94 6.91
CA ASN A 332 -3.52 14.97 7.91
C ASN A 332 -3.84 15.35 9.36
N GLN A 333 -4.31 16.57 9.62
CA GLN A 333 -4.74 17.01 10.95
C GLN A 333 -6.14 16.50 11.32
N LYS A 334 -6.95 16.11 10.32
CA LYS A 334 -8.27 15.52 10.54
C LYS A 334 -8.24 14.00 10.42
N ILE A 335 -7.55 13.50 9.40
CA ILE A 335 -7.60 12.10 9.00
C ILE A 335 -6.18 11.61 8.70
N ILE A 336 -5.79 10.50 9.31
CA ILE A 336 -4.53 9.81 8.99
C ILE A 336 -4.68 9.15 7.61
N PRO A 337 -3.72 9.32 6.69
CA PRO A 337 -3.89 8.91 5.29
C PRO A 337 -3.82 7.39 5.06
N SER A 338 -3.54 6.59 6.08
CA SER A 338 -3.53 5.13 6.00
C SER A 338 -4.79 4.53 6.64
N GLY A 339 -5.25 3.43 6.08
CA GLY A 339 -6.50 2.81 6.47
C GLY A 339 -6.62 1.35 6.06
N PHE A 340 -7.82 0.81 6.18
CA PHE A 340 -8.13 -0.57 5.81
C PHE A 340 -9.48 -0.67 5.10
N PHE A 341 -9.61 -1.67 4.24
CA PHE A 341 -10.84 -1.96 3.52
C PHE A 341 -11.64 -3.06 4.22
N THR A 342 -12.96 -2.91 4.21
CA THR A 342 -13.91 -4.00 4.47
C THR A 342 -14.93 -4.04 3.32
N PRO A 343 -15.79 -5.07 3.26
CA PRO A 343 -16.90 -5.08 2.31
C PRO A 343 -17.77 -3.81 2.38
N ASN A 344 -17.85 -3.17 3.55
CA ASN A 344 -18.71 -2.00 3.77
C ASN A 344 -18.07 -0.65 3.46
N GLY A 345 -16.73 -0.55 3.37
CA GLY A 345 -16.09 0.72 3.02
C GLY A 345 -14.59 0.76 3.29
N PHE A 346 -14.00 1.93 3.07
CA PHE A 346 -12.62 2.24 3.42
C PHE A 346 -12.57 3.01 4.74
N TYR A 347 -11.86 2.49 5.72
CA TYR A 347 -11.80 3.09 7.05
C TYR A 347 -10.49 3.81 7.25
N LEU A 348 -10.57 5.08 7.65
CA LEU A 348 -9.42 5.92 7.95
C LEU A 348 -9.44 6.36 9.40
N LYS A 349 -8.27 6.28 10.06
CA LYS A 349 -8.13 6.70 11.46
C LYS A 349 -8.30 8.22 11.57
N LEU A 350 -9.08 8.68 12.55
CA LEU A 350 -9.12 10.10 12.90
C LEU A 350 -7.78 10.55 13.49
N ALA A 351 -7.33 11.75 13.17
CA ALA A 351 -6.09 12.27 13.75
C ALA A 351 -6.30 12.72 15.21
N GLU A 352 -7.43 13.37 15.49
CA GLU A 352 -7.85 13.75 16.83
C GLU A 352 -8.73 12.65 17.44
N GLN A 353 -8.38 12.21 18.65
CA GLN A 353 -9.09 11.14 19.36
C GLN A 353 -9.87 11.72 20.53
N GLN A 354 -11.13 11.29 20.67
CA GLN A 354 -12.06 11.84 21.67
C GLN A 354 -11.89 11.20 23.06
N SER A 355 -11.14 10.11 23.18
CA SER A 355 -11.04 9.32 24.39
C SER A 355 -9.68 8.63 24.51
N ASP A 356 -9.20 8.49 25.74
CA ASP A 356 -8.03 7.68 26.05
C ASP A 356 -8.31 6.18 25.98
N ASP A 357 -9.58 5.77 26.05
CA ASP A 357 -9.99 4.36 26.05
C ASP A 357 -10.41 3.86 24.66
N ARG A 358 -10.66 4.78 23.71
CA ARG A 358 -11.19 4.43 22.39
C ARG A 358 -10.64 5.33 21.30
N GLU A 359 -10.40 4.76 20.12
CA GLU A 359 -10.02 5.52 18.94
C GLU A 359 -11.01 5.36 17.78
N GLY A 360 -11.31 6.47 17.11
CA GLY A 360 -12.29 6.57 16.04
C GLY A 360 -11.70 6.41 14.65
N TYR A 361 -12.46 5.73 13.79
CA TYR A 361 -12.16 5.45 12.38
C TYR A 361 -13.39 5.78 11.55
N VAL A 362 -13.25 6.68 10.58
CA VAL A 362 -14.34 7.10 9.70
C VAL A 362 -14.44 6.16 8.51
N ARG A 363 -15.66 5.72 8.18
CA ARG A 363 -15.94 4.95 6.99
C ARG A 363 -16.20 5.87 5.81
N ILE A 364 -15.37 5.74 4.79
CA ILE A 364 -15.54 6.37 3.47
C ILE A 364 -16.23 5.38 2.55
N VAL A 365 -17.25 5.84 1.84
CA VAL A 365 -17.97 5.05 0.82
C VAL A 365 -17.85 5.74 -0.54
N PHE A 366 -17.44 4.98 -1.55
CA PHE A 366 -17.24 5.47 -2.92
C PHE A 366 -18.41 5.00 -3.82
N ASP A 367 -19.61 5.53 -3.59
CA ASP A 367 -20.86 5.09 -4.27
C ASP A 367 -21.05 5.63 -5.71
N PHE A 368 -19.99 6.15 -6.32
CA PHE A 368 -20.00 6.72 -7.67
C PHE A 368 -19.29 5.85 -8.69
#